data_AF-A0A850ZIL1-F1
#
_entry.id   AF-A0A850ZIL1-F1
#
_cell.length_a   1.000
_cell.length_b   1.000
_cell.length_c   1.000
_cell.angle_alpha   90.00
_cell.angle_beta   90.00
_cell.angle_gamma   90.00
#
_symmetry.space_group_name_H-M   'P 1'
#
loop_
_entity.id
_entity.type
_entity.pdbx_description
1 polymer ?
#
loop_
_entity_poly.entity_id
_entity_poly.type
_entity_poly.pdbx_seq_one_letter_code
_entity_poly.pdbx_strand_id
1 'polypeptide(L)'
;TSNKRTLRTLFRPAALPPPVISEMSPSQKKLLAYHKGKEQQQMINQLLIDRALEVCYITTGETDKRNAAPPITELPSTVRKYFFIEPLKILSFQADYLFLKKCVQSNPVVPIQQRWLRSMLAMVPQSLMEGRDRELLTEDLLKEIVKDYETSMQRCVLRRALIKPDIQELDKLEDEASLPLLPLGLDFSSTWRNSYIRAKRQIISMLHILHPTMKTLLDFGYTAFFNFLVVDFSSSRLKGQVDCKSFKTDASLSCSKAEEEIMSTWYQRVTDLFSQSDVLDGVKLDQLEPFYNCVAVLMSNQLKELLQRTTEVFVKLFDPEDRSRLPLFKMDLTFDENRMEFYPSLQDLEEAILFVVDCIGQTLQNVRTIRAWLTGGTATLDAELPAHTVQWAKSTLRKS
;
A
#
# COMPACT_ATOMS: atom_id res chain seq x y z
N THR A 1 31.19 -68.62 -57.53
CA THR A 1 32.23 -68.09 -58.44
C THR A 1 31.77 -66.75 -58.98
N SER A 2 32.65 -65.73 -58.92
CA SER A 2 32.52 -64.43 -59.61
C SER A 2 31.46 -63.45 -59.05
N ASN A 3 31.70 -62.16 -58.82
CA ASN A 3 32.92 -61.36 -58.81
C ASN A 3 32.62 -60.04 -58.09
N LYS A 4 33.56 -59.58 -57.27
CA LYS A 4 33.58 -58.22 -56.70
C LYS A 4 33.67 -57.19 -57.83
N ARG A 5 32.95 -56.06 -57.71
CA ARG A 5 33.43 -54.77 -58.22
C ARG A 5 32.81 -53.62 -57.41
N THR A 6 33.53 -53.27 -56.35
CA THR A 6 33.37 -52.05 -55.58
C THR A 6 33.84 -50.88 -56.44
N LEU A 7 32.93 -50.02 -56.88
CA LEU A 7 33.30 -48.74 -57.52
C LEU A 7 33.56 -47.70 -56.42
N ARG A 8 34.83 -47.52 -56.07
CA ARG A 8 35.31 -46.29 -55.45
C ARG A 8 35.52 -45.26 -56.55
N THR A 9 34.91 -44.09 -56.40
CA THR A 9 35.35 -42.73 -56.81
C THR A 9 34.10 -41.83 -56.93
N LEU A 10 34.01 -40.57 -56.51
CA LEU A 10 34.89 -39.59 -55.89
C LEU A 10 33.95 -38.44 -55.46
N PHE A 11 33.63 -38.31 -54.17
CA PHE A 11 33.08 -37.05 -53.66
C PHE A 11 33.97 -36.60 -52.51
N ARG A 12 34.56 -35.41 -52.65
CA ARG A 12 35.45 -34.79 -51.67
C ARG A 12 34.70 -34.61 -50.34
N PRO A 13 35.39 -34.67 -49.19
CA PRO A 13 34.82 -34.19 -47.93
C PRO A 13 34.35 -32.76 -48.14
N ALA A 14 33.16 -32.41 -47.63
CA ALA A 14 32.69 -31.04 -47.62
C ALA A 14 33.74 -30.19 -46.91
N ALA A 15 34.44 -29.35 -47.67
CA ALA A 15 35.31 -28.34 -47.11
C ALA A 15 34.42 -27.40 -46.30
N LEU A 16 34.59 -27.40 -44.97
CA LEU A 16 34.10 -26.31 -44.14
C LEU A 16 34.64 -25.01 -44.74
N PRO A 17 33.79 -24.02 -45.05
CA PRO A 17 34.29 -22.73 -45.48
C PRO A 17 35.14 -22.13 -44.35
N PRO A 18 36.18 -21.34 -44.67
CA PRO A 18 36.94 -20.62 -43.65
C PRO A 18 35.98 -19.70 -42.87
N PRO A 19 36.33 -19.29 -41.63
CA PRO A 19 35.55 -18.31 -40.91
C PRO A 19 35.68 -16.97 -41.63
N VAL A 20 34.82 -16.74 -42.62
CA VAL A 20 34.68 -15.43 -43.24
C VAL A 20 33.98 -14.59 -42.18
N ILE A 21 34.77 -13.77 -41.50
CA ILE A 21 34.29 -12.57 -40.80
C ILE A 21 33.77 -11.64 -41.91
N SER A 22 32.61 -11.96 -42.46
CA SER A 22 31.86 -11.05 -43.30
C SER A 22 31.08 -10.20 -42.32
N GLU A 23 31.53 -8.98 -42.09
CA GLU A 23 30.68 -7.95 -41.51
C GLU A 23 29.45 -7.82 -42.41
N MET A 24 28.37 -8.51 -42.05
CA MET A 24 27.13 -8.46 -42.80
C MET A 24 26.65 -7.02 -42.80
N SER A 25 26.40 -6.47 -43.99
CA SER A 25 25.94 -5.10 -44.12
C SER A 25 24.60 -4.93 -43.38
N PRO A 26 24.27 -3.73 -42.88
CA PRO A 26 23.03 -3.48 -42.15
C PRO A 26 21.79 -3.94 -42.94
N SER A 27 21.84 -3.81 -44.26
CA SER A 27 20.79 -4.23 -45.20
C SER A 27 20.61 -5.75 -45.24
N GLN A 28 21.70 -6.52 -45.17
CA GLN A 28 21.66 -8.00 -45.14
C GLN A 28 21.14 -8.51 -43.79
N LYS A 29 21.55 -7.89 -42.68
CA LYS A 29 20.99 -8.19 -41.35
C LYS A 29 19.49 -7.87 -41.27
N LYS A 30 19.07 -6.76 -41.89
CA LYS A 30 17.66 -6.37 -41.97
C LYS A 30 16.85 -7.35 -42.81
N LEU A 31 17.39 -7.86 -43.92
CA LEU A 31 16.76 -8.91 -44.73
C LEU A 31 16.63 -10.25 -44.00
N LEU A 32 17.65 -10.67 -43.24
CA LEU A 32 17.60 -11.91 -42.46
C LEU A 32 16.65 -11.82 -41.25
N ALA A 33 16.50 -10.64 -40.66
CA ALA A 33 15.55 -10.37 -39.58
C ALA A 33 14.11 -10.05 -40.07
N TYR A 34 13.95 -9.79 -41.37
CA TYR A 34 12.67 -9.44 -41.98
C TYR A 34 11.81 -10.69 -42.13
N HIS A 35 10.79 -10.79 -41.28
CA HIS A 35 9.84 -11.90 -41.32
C HIS A 35 8.47 -11.34 -41.73
N LYS A 36 8.09 -11.54 -42.99
CA LYS A 36 6.83 -11.03 -43.56
C LYS A 36 5.59 -11.41 -42.72
N GLY A 37 5.58 -12.62 -42.15
CA GLY A 37 4.50 -13.07 -41.25
C GLY A 37 4.41 -12.27 -39.94
N LYS A 38 5.53 -11.77 -39.42
CA LYS A 38 5.56 -10.94 -38.20
C LYS A 38 5.03 -9.54 -38.48
N GLU A 39 5.35 -8.96 -39.64
CA GLU A 39 4.78 -7.68 -40.07
C GLU A 39 3.28 -7.80 -40.36
N GLN A 40 2.85 -8.87 -41.01
CA GLN A 40 1.43 -9.16 -41.23
C GLN A 40 0.68 -9.32 -39.90
N GLN A 41 1.27 -10.02 -38.92
CA GLN A 41 0.69 -10.14 -37.59
C GLN A 41 0.64 -8.79 -36.86
N GLN A 42 1.67 -7.96 -36.97
CA GLN A 42 1.68 -6.61 -36.41
C GLN A 42 0.59 -5.75 -37.06
N MET A 43 0.44 -5.80 -38.37
CA MET A 43 -0.59 -5.07 -39.09
C MET A 43 -2.00 -5.51 -38.71
N ILE A 44 -2.22 -6.83 -38.57
CA ILE A 44 -3.50 -7.38 -38.08
C ILE A 44 -3.77 -6.93 -36.64
N ASN A 45 -2.76 -6.99 -35.76
CA ASN A 45 -2.90 -6.53 -34.38
C ASN A 45 -3.21 -5.03 -34.31
N GLN A 46 -2.55 -4.22 -35.14
CA GLN A 46 -2.81 -2.79 -35.27
C GLN A 46 -4.27 -2.53 -35.66
N LEU A 47 -4.76 -3.24 -36.68
CA LEU A 47 -6.13 -3.11 -37.18
C LEU A 47 -7.18 -3.57 -36.15
N LEU A 48 -6.84 -4.58 -35.35
CA LEU A 48 -7.65 -5.02 -34.20
C LEU A 48 -7.71 -3.96 -33.10
N ILE A 49 -6.58 -3.32 -32.80
CA ILE A 49 -6.49 -2.22 -31.83
C ILE A 49 -7.27 -1.00 -32.33
N ASP A 50 -7.11 -0.61 -33.59
CA ASP A 50 -7.80 0.53 -34.18
C ASP A 50 -9.32 0.31 -34.17
N ARG A 51 -9.77 -0.90 -34.53
CA ARG A 51 -11.19 -1.26 -34.47
C ARG A 51 -11.73 -1.29 -33.03
N ALA A 52 -10.92 -1.73 -32.07
CA ALA A 52 -11.29 -1.69 -30.65
C ALA A 52 -11.37 -0.26 -30.12
N LEU A 53 -10.46 0.63 -30.54
CA LEU A 53 -10.49 2.05 -30.21
C LEU A 53 -11.72 2.72 -30.81
N GLU A 54 -12.06 2.43 -32.06
CA GLU A 54 -13.23 2.99 -32.72
C GLU A 54 -14.54 2.55 -32.06
N VAL A 55 -14.65 1.28 -31.69
CA VAL A 55 -15.79 0.79 -30.87
C VAL A 55 -15.82 1.50 -29.51
N CYS A 56 -14.67 1.72 -28.87
CA CYS A 56 -14.57 2.46 -27.61
C CYS A 56 -15.03 3.93 -27.77
N TYR A 57 -14.64 4.61 -28.84
CA TYR A 57 -15.07 5.98 -29.15
C TYR A 57 -16.56 6.08 -29.47
N ILE A 58 -17.12 5.12 -30.22
CA ILE A 58 -18.55 5.06 -30.52
C ILE A 58 -19.35 4.79 -29.24
N THR A 59 -18.95 3.80 -28.44
CA THR A 59 -19.63 3.48 -27.17
C THR A 59 -19.52 4.61 -26.15
N THR A 60 -18.37 5.28 -26.05
CA THR A 60 -18.24 6.48 -25.18
C THR A 60 -19.12 7.63 -25.67
N GLY A 61 -19.15 7.91 -26.97
CA GLY A 61 -20.04 8.90 -27.58
C GLY A 61 -21.54 8.58 -27.47
N GLU A 62 -21.91 7.30 -27.46
CA GLU A 62 -23.27 6.82 -27.21
C GLU A 62 -23.64 6.89 -25.73
N THR A 63 -22.69 6.63 -24.80
CA THR A 63 -22.92 6.77 -23.36
C THR A 63 -23.05 8.23 -22.90
N ASP A 64 -22.41 9.17 -23.60
CA ASP A 64 -22.58 10.61 -23.36
C ASP A 64 -23.94 11.12 -23.84
N LYS A 65 -24.57 10.43 -24.80
CA LYS A 65 -25.95 10.69 -25.25
C LYS A 65 -26.93 9.76 -24.54
N ARG A 66 -26.99 9.81 -23.20
CA ARG A 66 -28.17 9.27 -22.51
C ARG A 66 -29.37 10.13 -22.87
N ASN A 67 -30.17 9.68 -23.83
CA ASN A 67 -31.54 10.12 -23.96
C ASN A 67 -32.21 9.99 -22.59
N ALA A 68 -33.02 10.98 -22.21
CA ALA A 68 -33.80 10.93 -20.98
C ALA A 68 -34.45 9.55 -20.83
N ALA A 69 -34.40 8.98 -19.63
CA ALA A 69 -35.01 7.69 -19.35
C ALA A 69 -36.43 7.69 -19.93
N PRO A 70 -36.85 6.66 -20.69
CA PRO A 70 -38.21 6.59 -21.15
C PRO A 70 -39.13 6.74 -19.94
N PRO A 71 -40.23 7.50 -20.05
CA PRO A 71 -41.17 7.63 -18.94
C PRO A 71 -41.53 6.23 -18.48
N ILE A 72 -41.45 6.02 -17.17
CA ILE A 72 -41.82 4.76 -16.50
C ILE A 72 -43.11 4.31 -17.16
N THR A 73 -43.10 3.13 -17.78
CA THR A 73 -44.32 2.56 -18.36
C THR A 73 -45.26 2.31 -17.20
N GLU A 74 -46.17 3.26 -16.96
CA GLU A 74 -47.18 3.11 -15.92
C GLU A 74 -47.96 1.83 -16.23
N LEU A 75 -48.12 1.01 -15.18
CA LEU A 75 -48.92 -0.22 -15.23
C LEU A 75 -50.26 0.07 -15.91
N PRO A 76 -50.78 -0.81 -16.79
CA PRO A 76 -52.03 -0.56 -17.52
C PRO A 76 -53.12 -0.07 -16.58
N SER A 77 -53.79 1.03 -16.95
CA SER A 77 -54.80 1.74 -16.14
C SER A 77 -55.94 0.84 -15.65
N THR A 78 -56.13 -0.33 -16.27
CA THR A 78 -56.98 -1.42 -15.79
C THR A 78 -56.59 -1.88 -14.38
N VAL A 79 -55.30 -2.08 -14.08
CA VAL A 79 -54.85 -2.56 -12.76
C VAL A 79 -55.05 -1.49 -11.67
N ARG A 80 -54.80 -0.21 -12.01
CA ARG A 80 -55.01 0.92 -11.08
C ARG A 80 -56.49 1.10 -10.72
N LYS A 81 -57.40 0.78 -11.63
CA LYS A 81 -58.85 0.85 -11.40
C LYS A 81 -59.35 -0.23 -10.44
N TYR A 82 -58.74 -1.42 -10.42
CA TYR A 82 -59.09 -2.49 -9.47
C TYR A 82 -58.50 -2.29 -8.06
N PHE A 83 -57.40 -1.54 -7.93
CA PHE A 83 -56.76 -1.24 -6.65
C PHE A 83 -57.59 -0.34 -5.72
N PHE A 84 -58.48 0.49 -6.27
CA PHE A 84 -59.32 1.40 -5.48
C PHE A 84 -60.67 0.82 -5.06
N ILE A 85 -61.04 -0.38 -5.52
CA ILE A 85 -62.44 -0.85 -5.45
C ILE A 85 -62.67 -1.98 -4.44
N GLU A 86 -61.66 -2.80 -4.08
CA GLU A 86 -61.86 -3.91 -3.11
C GLU A 86 -60.62 -4.22 -2.23
N PRO A 87 -60.67 -4.02 -0.90
CA PRO A 87 -59.55 -4.31 0.01
C PRO A 87 -59.18 -5.80 0.06
N LEU A 88 -60.13 -6.70 -0.20
CA LEU A 88 -59.90 -8.15 -0.30
C LEU A 88 -58.94 -8.54 -1.45
N LYS A 89 -58.92 -7.79 -2.55
CA LYS A 89 -58.01 -8.04 -3.67
C LYS A 89 -56.58 -7.56 -3.38
N ILE A 90 -56.42 -6.47 -2.63
CA ILE A 90 -55.10 -5.99 -2.21
C ILE A 90 -54.42 -7.04 -1.34
N LEU A 91 -55.16 -7.64 -0.40
CA LEU A 91 -54.67 -8.73 0.46
C LEU A 91 -54.30 -9.98 -0.35
N SER A 92 -55.08 -10.34 -1.38
CA SER A 92 -54.74 -11.49 -2.24
C SER A 92 -53.50 -11.21 -3.09
N PHE A 93 -53.37 -10.03 -3.69
CA PHE A 93 -52.17 -9.63 -4.44
C PHE A 93 -50.92 -9.58 -3.56
N GLN A 94 -51.06 -9.15 -2.31
CA GLN A 94 -49.97 -9.17 -1.32
C GLN A 94 -49.55 -10.60 -0.96
N ALA A 95 -50.53 -11.50 -0.75
CA ALA A 95 -50.26 -12.91 -0.48
C ALA A 95 -49.58 -13.59 -1.67
N ASP A 96 -50.02 -13.31 -2.90
CA ASP A 96 -49.45 -13.85 -4.13
C ASP A 96 -48.02 -13.34 -4.36
N TYR A 97 -47.76 -12.05 -4.12
CA TYR A 97 -46.41 -11.48 -4.20
C TYR A 97 -45.48 -12.11 -3.16
N LEU A 98 -45.91 -12.27 -1.91
CA LEU A 98 -45.10 -12.90 -0.86
C LEU A 98 -44.81 -14.37 -1.16
N PHE A 99 -45.79 -15.09 -1.73
CA PHE A 99 -45.60 -16.45 -2.21
C PHE A 99 -44.57 -16.52 -3.32
N LEU A 100 -44.69 -15.69 -4.36
CA LEU A 100 -43.74 -15.63 -5.47
C LEU A 100 -42.35 -15.20 -5.00
N LYS A 101 -42.26 -14.23 -4.08
CA LYS A 101 -41.01 -13.80 -3.44
C LYS A 101 -40.31 -14.98 -2.77
N LYS A 102 -41.05 -15.79 -2.01
CA LYS A 102 -40.52 -17.00 -1.36
C LYS A 102 -40.02 -18.03 -2.39
N CYS A 103 -40.74 -18.22 -3.49
CA CYS A 103 -40.31 -19.11 -4.57
C CYS A 103 -39.01 -18.63 -5.22
N VAL A 104 -38.86 -17.33 -5.47
CA VAL A 104 -37.64 -16.78 -6.07
C VAL A 104 -36.46 -16.79 -5.08
N GLN A 105 -36.71 -16.54 -3.80
CA GLN A 105 -35.69 -16.66 -2.72
C GLN A 105 -35.20 -18.09 -2.53
N SER A 106 -36.06 -19.09 -2.77
CA SER A 106 -35.65 -20.51 -2.70
C SER A 106 -34.75 -20.96 -3.85
N ASN A 107 -34.54 -20.13 -4.88
CA ASN A 107 -33.70 -20.47 -6.02
C ASN A 107 -32.21 -20.36 -5.62
N PRO A 108 -31.39 -21.41 -5.82
CA PRO A 108 -29.97 -21.36 -5.49
C PRO A 108 -29.26 -20.26 -6.29
N VAL A 109 -28.56 -19.40 -5.55
CA VAL A 109 -27.72 -18.34 -6.10
C VAL A 109 -26.31 -18.87 -6.30
N VAL A 110 -25.63 -18.38 -7.35
CA VAL A 110 -24.22 -18.72 -7.59
C VAL A 110 -23.38 -18.25 -6.40
N PRO A 111 -22.70 -19.16 -5.66
CA PRO A 111 -21.93 -18.78 -4.48
C PRO A 111 -20.72 -17.92 -4.86
N ILE A 112 -20.20 -17.18 -3.89
CA ILE A 112 -19.01 -16.37 -4.11
C ILE A 112 -17.81 -17.26 -4.49
N GLN A 113 -17.01 -16.79 -5.44
CA GLN A 113 -15.88 -17.56 -5.93
C GLN A 113 -14.74 -17.53 -4.91
N GLN A 114 -14.25 -18.70 -4.52
CA GLN A 114 -13.16 -18.85 -3.54
C GLN A 114 -11.89 -18.08 -3.91
N ARG A 115 -11.62 -17.90 -5.21
CA ARG A 115 -10.50 -17.06 -5.68
C ARG A 115 -10.61 -15.60 -5.23
N TRP A 116 -11.82 -15.05 -5.15
CA TRP A 116 -12.02 -13.67 -4.73
C TRP A 116 -11.75 -13.50 -3.24
N LEU A 117 -12.21 -14.44 -2.41
CA LEU A 117 -11.90 -14.47 -0.98
C LEU A 117 -10.39 -14.56 -0.75
N ARG A 118 -9.69 -15.44 -1.47
CA ARG A 118 -8.22 -15.54 -1.39
C ARG A 118 -7.51 -14.26 -1.82
N SER A 119 -7.98 -13.60 -2.88
CA SER A 119 -7.44 -12.32 -3.31
C SER A 119 -7.67 -11.21 -2.29
N MET A 120 -8.83 -11.20 -1.62
CA MET A 120 -9.12 -10.26 -0.52
C MET A 120 -8.14 -10.47 0.64
N LEU A 121 -7.91 -11.72 1.05
CA LEU A 121 -6.95 -12.04 2.10
C LEU A 121 -5.51 -11.69 1.72
N ALA A 122 -5.12 -11.90 0.46
CA ALA A 122 -3.78 -11.56 -0.02
C ALA A 122 -3.48 -10.04 0.00
N MET A 123 -4.51 -9.20 0.05
CA MET A 123 -4.35 -7.75 0.20
C MET A 123 -4.15 -7.33 1.66
N VAL A 124 -4.41 -8.22 2.63
CA VAL A 124 -4.23 -7.96 4.06
C VAL A 124 -2.82 -8.38 4.48
N PRO A 125 -2.02 -7.48 5.10
CA PRO A 125 -0.71 -7.83 5.64
C PRO A 125 -0.76 -8.98 6.65
N GLN A 126 0.18 -9.91 6.55
CA GLN A 126 0.19 -11.13 7.36
C GLN A 126 0.35 -10.86 8.87
N SER A 127 1.08 -9.78 9.23
CA SER A 127 1.22 -9.31 10.60
C SER A 127 -0.10 -8.92 11.29
N LEU A 128 -1.16 -8.66 10.53
CA LEU A 128 -2.50 -8.36 11.06
C LEU A 128 -3.40 -9.60 11.16
N MET A 129 -2.98 -10.70 10.55
CA MET A 129 -3.69 -11.98 10.54
C MET A 129 -3.11 -12.97 11.55
N GLU A 130 -1.90 -12.74 12.02
CA GLU A 130 -1.21 -13.58 12.99
C GLU A 130 -1.84 -13.48 14.40
N GLY A 131 -2.12 -14.63 15.00
CA GLY A 131 -2.64 -14.77 16.36
C GLY A 131 -4.04 -15.39 16.42
N ARG A 132 -4.29 -16.21 17.45
CA ARG A 132 -5.54 -17.02 17.57
C ARG A 132 -6.82 -16.19 17.49
N ASP A 133 -6.85 -15.01 18.11
CA ASP A 133 -8.03 -14.13 18.10
C ASP A 133 -8.23 -13.43 16.75
N ARG A 134 -7.12 -13.16 16.02
CA ARG A 134 -7.13 -12.51 14.70
C ARG A 134 -7.57 -13.49 13.60
N GLU A 135 -7.19 -14.75 13.73
CA GLU A 135 -7.63 -15.83 12.85
C GLU A 135 -9.15 -16.04 12.95
N LEU A 136 -9.69 -16.08 14.17
CA LEU A 136 -11.13 -16.18 14.40
C LEU A 136 -11.89 -14.99 13.82
N LEU A 137 -11.40 -13.76 14.06
CA LEU A 137 -11.99 -12.55 13.49
C LEU A 137 -11.97 -12.57 11.96
N THR A 138 -10.90 -13.07 11.35
CA THR A 138 -10.80 -13.23 9.90
C THR A 138 -11.86 -14.18 9.38
N GLU A 139 -12.06 -15.32 10.05
CA GLU A 139 -13.07 -16.30 9.65
C GLU A 139 -14.49 -15.72 9.74
N ASP A 140 -14.78 -14.97 10.79
CA ASP A 140 -16.07 -14.30 10.98
C ASP A 140 -16.32 -13.23 9.92
N LEU A 141 -15.32 -12.42 9.57
CA LEU A 141 -15.41 -11.43 8.49
C LEU A 141 -15.62 -12.09 7.13
N LEU A 142 -14.96 -13.21 6.85
CA LEU A 142 -15.18 -13.95 5.60
C LEU A 142 -16.61 -14.51 5.53
N LYS A 143 -17.16 -15.00 6.64
CA LYS A 143 -18.56 -15.45 6.71
C LYS A 143 -19.53 -14.30 6.47
N GLU A 144 -19.26 -13.12 7.02
CA GLU A 144 -20.05 -11.91 6.79
C GLU A 144 -20.05 -11.53 5.30
N ILE A 145 -18.88 -11.46 4.67
CA ILE A 145 -18.74 -11.14 3.24
C ILE A 145 -19.51 -12.13 2.35
N VAL A 146 -19.43 -13.43 2.65
CA VAL A 146 -20.16 -14.48 1.93
C VAL A 146 -21.67 -14.25 2.05
N LYS A 147 -22.15 -14.03 3.27
CA LYS A 147 -23.56 -13.79 3.57
C LYS A 147 -24.08 -12.53 2.87
N ASP A 148 -23.31 -11.45 2.87
CA ASP A 148 -23.68 -10.20 2.23
C ASP A 148 -23.74 -10.32 0.71
N TYR A 149 -22.80 -11.05 0.12
CA TYR A 149 -22.82 -11.35 -1.31
C TYR A 149 -24.05 -12.18 -1.70
N GLU A 150 -24.35 -13.24 -0.95
CA GLU A 150 -25.52 -14.09 -1.20
C GLU A 150 -26.81 -13.29 -1.07
N THR A 151 -26.95 -12.49 -0.01
CA THR A 151 -28.10 -11.61 0.22
C THR A 151 -28.26 -10.60 -0.93
N SER A 152 -27.15 -9.99 -1.37
CA SER A 152 -27.15 -9.01 -2.46
C SER A 152 -27.53 -9.63 -3.80
N MET A 153 -27.06 -10.85 -4.07
CA MET A 153 -27.35 -11.55 -5.30
C MET A 153 -28.79 -12.12 -5.33
N GLN A 154 -29.29 -12.63 -4.21
CA GLN A 154 -30.71 -12.98 -4.04
C GLN A 154 -31.61 -11.76 -4.30
N ARG A 155 -31.25 -10.60 -3.75
CA ARG A 155 -31.94 -9.32 -4.04
C ARG A 155 -31.92 -8.98 -5.52
N CYS A 156 -30.78 -9.15 -6.20
CA CYS A 156 -30.67 -8.88 -7.63
C CYS A 156 -31.60 -9.79 -8.46
N VAL A 157 -31.64 -11.09 -8.14
CA VAL A 157 -32.51 -12.07 -8.80
C VAL A 157 -33.99 -11.72 -8.56
N LEU A 158 -34.35 -11.39 -7.31
CA LEU A 158 -35.72 -11.00 -6.95
C LEU A 158 -36.20 -9.79 -7.76
N ARG A 159 -35.42 -8.72 -7.81
CA ARG A 159 -35.79 -7.49 -8.54
C ARG A 159 -35.84 -7.66 -10.05
N ARG A 160 -35.11 -8.64 -10.61
CA ARG A 160 -35.17 -8.98 -12.04
C ARG A 160 -36.39 -9.83 -12.38
N ALA A 161 -36.79 -10.73 -11.48
CA ALA A 161 -37.88 -11.67 -11.70
C ALA A 161 -39.26 -11.11 -11.32
N LEU A 162 -39.32 -10.28 -10.28
CA LEU A 162 -40.56 -9.73 -9.72
C LEU A 162 -40.51 -8.21 -9.70
N ILE A 163 -41.56 -7.59 -10.25
CA ILE A 163 -41.82 -6.17 -10.09
C ILE A 163 -42.51 -5.98 -8.75
N LYS A 164 -41.92 -5.16 -7.88
CA LYS A 164 -42.52 -4.84 -6.59
C LYS A 164 -43.78 -3.97 -6.81
N PRO A 165 -44.95 -4.36 -6.29
CA PRO A 165 -46.13 -3.50 -6.32
C PRO A 165 -45.95 -2.31 -5.37
N ASP A 166 -46.42 -1.14 -5.79
CA ASP A 166 -46.33 0.13 -5.06
C ASP A 166 -47.35 0.17 -3.91
N ILE A 167 -47.06 -0.58 -2.84
CA ILE A 167 -47.90 -0.72 -1.65
C ILE A 167 -47.07 -0.34 -0.42
N GLN A 168 -47.40 0.77 0.22
CA GLN A 168 -46.69 1.32 1.39
C GLN A 168 -46.56 0.34 2.58
N GLU A 169 -47.46 -0.64 2.69
CA GLU A 169 -47.42 -1.68 3.74
C GLU A 169 -46.34 -2.74 3.46
N LEU A 170 -45.98 -2.94 2.19
CA LEU A 170 -44.91 -3.85 1.78
C LEU A 170 -43.52 -3.26 2.02
N ASP A 171 -43.41 -1.93 1.95
CA ASP A 171 -42.18 -1.19 2.29
C ASP A 171 -41.84 -1.27 3.79
N LYS A 172 -42.85 -1.41 4.65
CA LYS A 172 -42.66 -1.54 6.11
C LYS A 172 -42.32 -2.97 6.55
N LEU A 173 -42.63 -3.98 5.74
CA LEU A 173 -42.32 -5.38 6.01
C LEU A 173 -40.93 -5.80 5.51
N GLU A 174 -40.27 -4.97 4.69
CA GLU A 174 -38.94 -5.24 4.17
C GLU A 174 -37.89 -4.43 4.95
N ASP A 175 -37.02 -5.11 5.71
CA ASP A 175 -35.77 -4.54 6.25
C ASP A 175 -34.73 -4.22 5.14
N GLU A 176 -35.16 -4.14 3.87
CA GLU A 176 -34.26 -3.96 2.74
C GLU A 176 -34.03 -2.48 2.48
N ALA A 177 -32.86 -2.00 2.95
CA ALA A 177 -32.34 -0.70 2.54
C ALA A 177 -32.37 -0.58 1.00
N SER A 178 -32.87 0.55 0.51
CA SER A 178 -32.78 0.93 -0.90
C SER A 178 -31.34 0.77 -1.38
N LEU A 179 -31.14 0.24 -2.60
CA LEU A 179 -29.80 0.28 -3.19
C LEU A 179 -29.33 1.74 -3.16
N PRO A 180 -28.06 2.01 -2.82
CA PRO A 180 -27.55 3.36 -2.99
C PRO A 180 -27.79 3.72 -4.45
N LEU A 181 -28.65 4.71 -4.67
CA LEU A 181 -28.85 5.29 -5.99
C LEU A 181 -27.45 5.68 -6.46
N LEU A 182 -27.06 5.28 -7.68
CA LEU A 182 -25.94 5.93 -8.34
C LEU A 182 -26.17 7.43 -8.17
N PRO A 183 -25.21 8.22 -7.65
CA PRO A 183 -25.49 9.59 -7.28
C PRO A 183 -26.07 10.32 -8.49
N LEU A 184 -27.37 10.56 -8.45
CA LEU A 184 -28.10 11.26 -9.51
C LEU A 184 -27.58 12.69 -9.48
N GLY A 185 -26.84 13.09 -10.51
CA GLY A 185 -26.15 14.38 -10.58
C GLY A 185 -24.62 14.30 -10.61
N LEU A 186 -24.00 13.11 -10.53
CA LEU A 186 -22.59 12.96 -10.91
C LEU A 186 -22.48 12.97 -12.44
N ASP A 187 -22.33 14.16 -12.97
CA ASP A 187 -21.97 14.37 -14.36
C ASP A 187 -20.47 14.08 -14.56
N PHE A 188 -20.15 12.88 -15.07
CA PHE A 188 -18.78 12.51 -15.44
C PHE A 188 -18.27 13.24 -16.68
N SER A 189 -19.11 14.04 -17.36
CA SER A 189 -18.73 14.91 -18.48
C SER A 189 -18.15 16.27 -18.03
N SER A 190 -18.12 16.54 -16.71
CA SER A 190 -17.70 17.83 -16.17
C SER A 190 -16.21 18.16 -16.39
N THR A 191 -15.93 19.45 -16.58
CA THR A 191 -14.64 20.07 -16.96
C THR A 191 -13.52 19.93 -15.93
N TRP A 192 -13.76 19.27 -14.79
CA TRP A 192 -12.76 19.07 -13.73
C TRP A 192 -11.58 18.23 -14.19
N ARG A 193 -11.74 17.34 -15.19
CA ARG A 193 -10.63 16.52 -15.70
C ARG A 193 -9.44 17.38 -16.12
N ASN A 194 -9.67 18.51 -16.79
CA ASN A 194 -8.62 19.44 -17.18
C ASN A 194 -8.00 20.14 -15.95
N SER A 195 -8.83 20.50 -14.97
CA SER A 195 -8.35 21.07 -13.70
C SER A 195 -7.49 20.06 -12.92
N TYR A 196 -7.92 18.80 -12.83
CA TYR A 196 -7.20 17.69 -12.21
C TYR A 196 -5.89 17.42 -12.92
N ILE A 197 -5.89 17.32 -14.26
CA ILE A 197 -4.65 17.10 -15.04
C ILE A 197 -3.69 18.27 -14.83
N ARG A 198 -4.19 19.52 -14.80
CA ARG A 198 -3.38 20.71 -14.52
C ARG A 198 -2.78 20.66 -13.12
N ALA A 199 -3.59 20.39 -12.08
CA ALA A 199 -3.12 20.26 -10.71
C ALA A 199 -2.10 19.12 -10.56
N LYS A 200 -2.36 17.97 -11.17
CA LYS A 200 -1.43 16.83 -11.19
C LYS A 200 -0.10 17.19 -11.85
N ARG A 201 -0.13 17.85 -13.02
CA ARG A 201 1.10 18.31 -13.69
C ARG A 201 1.87 19.30 -12.84
N GLN A 202 1.18 20.23 -12.18
CA GLN A 202 1.80 21.20 -11.28
C GLN A 202 2.48 20.50 -10.09
N ILE A 203 1.78 19.58 -9.41
CA ILE A 203 2.35 18.80 -8.29
C ILE A 203 3.58 18.03 -8.76
N ILE A 204 3.49 17.29 -9.87
CA ILE A 204 4.62 16.50 -10.40
C ILE A 204 5.82 17.41 -10.74
N SER A 205 5.58 18.60 -11.29
CA SER A 205 6.65 19.55 -11.61
C SER A 205 7.33 20.16 -10.40
N MET A 206 6.67 20.20 -9.24
CA MET A 206 7.19 20.78 -7.99
C MET A 206 7.82 19.73 -7.05
N LEU A 207 7.55 18.44 -7.27
CA LEU A 207 7.92 17.39 -6.33
C LEU A 207 9.40 16.99 -6.41
N HIS A 208 10.06 17.23 -7.55
CA HIS A 208 11.49 16.93 -7.83
C HIS A 208 12.01 15.51 -7.49
N ILE A 209 11.13 14.54 -7.23
CA ILE A 209 11.50 13.17 -6.80
C ILE A 209 12.43 12.45 -7.80
N LEU A 210 12.26 12.70 -9.10
CA LEU A 210 13.03 12.04 -10.16
C LEU A 210 14.41 12.69 -10.41
N HIS A 211 14.78 13.73 -9.66
CA HIS A 211 16.06 14.40 -9.84
C HIS A 211 17.22 13.49 -9.41
N PRO A 212 18.33 13.39 -10.18
CA PRO A 212 19.46 12.52 -9.86
C PRO A 212 20.03 12.74 -8.45
N THR A 213 20.08 13.99 -7.98
CA THR A 213 20.49 14.34 -6.61
C THR A 213 19.65 13.67 -5.53
N MET A 214 18.34 13.50 -5.74
CA MET A 214 17.48 12.84 -4.74
C MET A 214 17.85 11.36 -4.63
N LYS A 215 18.23 10.73 -5.74
CA LYS A 215 18.72 9.35 -5.74
C LYS A 215 20.04 9.22 -4.98
N THR A 216 21.00 10.13 -5.19
CA THR A 216 22.28 10.08 -4.48
C THR A 216 22.11 10.36 -2.98
N LEU A 217 21.26 11.32 -2.62
CA LEU A 217 20.88 11.58 -1.23
C LEU A 217 20.22 10.36 -0.58
N LEU A 218 19.33 9.68 -1.31
CA LEU A 218 18.70 8.46 -0.85
C LEU A 218 19.73 7.35 -0.58
N ASP A 219 20.70 7.18 -1.47
CA ASP A 219 21.80 6.21 -1.32
C ASP A 219 22.70 6.50 -0.10
N PHE A 220 22.98 7.78 0.18
CA PHE A 220 23.72 8.17 1.40
C PHE A 220 22.99 7.76 2.67
N GLY A 221 21.67 7.96 2.73
CA GLY A 221 20.89 7.52 3.89
C GLY A 221 20.80 6.00 3.99
N TYR A 222 20.61 5.27 2.89
CA TYR A 222 20.65 3.82 2.93
C TYR A 222 21.99 3.29 3.44
N THR A 223 23.09 3.78 2.89
CA THR A 223 24.43 3.31 3.30
C THR A 223 24.78 3.66 4.74
N ALA A 224 24.41 4.85 5.21
CA ALA A 224 24.65 5.26 6.59
C ALA A 224 23.73 4.54 7.59
N PHE A 225 22.45 4.38 7.26
CA PHE A 225 21.46 3.92 8.21
C PHE A 225 21.18 2.42 8.14
N PHE A 226 21.51 1.69 7.07
CA PHE A 226 21.06 0.29 6.90
C PHE A 226 21.25 -0.61 8.12
N ASN A 227 22.43 -0.61 8.75
CA ASN A 227 22.74 -1.39 9.95
C ASN A 227 22.93 -0.54 11.22
N PHE A 228 22.45 0.70 11.20
CA PHE A 228 22.65 1.64 12.31
C PHE A 228 21.43 1.68 13.24
N LEU A 229 21.65 1.66 14.55
CA LEU A 229 20.60 1.86 15.56
C LEU A 229 21.05 2.97 16.50
N VAL A 230 20.14 3.89 16.83
CA VAL A 230 20.45 4.99 17.76
C VAL A 230 20.73 4.45 19.17
N VAL A 231 20.02 3.39 19.54
CA VAL A 231 20.16 2.69 20.81
C VAL A 231 20.12 1.19 20.55
N ASP A 232 21.12 0.46 21.06
CA ASP A 232 21.17 -1.00 21.02
C ASP A 232 21.45 -1.58 22.42
N PHE A 233 20.43 -2.22 22.99
CA PHE A 233 20.52 -2.93 24.27
C PHE A 233 20.53 -4.45 24.12
N SER A 234 20.65 -4.97 22.91
CA SER A 234 20.58 -6.40 22.66
C SER A 234 21.74 -7.19 23.26
N SER A 235 22.89 -6.55 23.48
CA SER A 235 24.06 -7.12 24.16
C SER A 235 24.14 -6.77 25.65
N SER A 236 23.08 -6.19 26.23
CA SER A 236 23.07 -5.71 27.62
C SER A 236 23.39 -6.82 28.63
N ARG A 237 22.93 -8.06 28.39
CA ARG A 237 23.26 -9.21 29.24
C ARG A 237 24.75 -9.52 29.36
N LEU A 238 25.56 -9.22 28.33
CA LEU A 238 27.01 -9.43 28.37
C LEU A 238 27.69 -8.47 29.35
N LYS A 239 27.07 -7.30 29.62
CA LYS A 239 27.57 -6.31 30.58
C LYS A 239 27.20 -6.65 32.03
N GLY A 240 26.31 -7.62 32.25
CA GLY A 240 25.85 -8.04 33.57
C GLY A 240 24.57 -7.35 34.03
N GLN A 241 24.37 -7.25 35.34
CA GLN A 241 23.22 -6.57 35.93
C GLN A 241 23.38 -5.05 35.84
N VAL A 242 22.33 -4.36 35.44
CA VAL A 242 22.31 -2.91 35.20
C VAL A 242 21.39 -2.23 36.21
N ASP A 243 21.82 -1.09 36.74
CA ASP A 243 20.98 -0.21 37.57
C ASP A 243 20.14 0.73 36.70
N CYS A 244 18.93 1.09 37.14
CA CYS A 244 18.03 1.98 36.40
C CYS A 244 18.69 3.31 36.04
N LYS A 245 19.51 3.89 36.93
CA LYS A 245 20.20 5.16 36.66
C LYS A 245 21.26 5.00 35.56
N SER A 246 22.06 3.95 35.66
CA SER A 246 23.05 3.61 34.64
C SER A 246 22.40 3.32 33.29
N PHE A 247 21.26 2.62 33.28
CA PHE A 247 20.50 2.32 32.07
C PHE A 247 19.98 3.59 31.37
N LYS A 248 19.37 4.52 32.13
CA LYS A 248 18.93 5.82 31.61
C LYS A 248 20.11 6.62 31.04
N THR A 249 21.25 6.62 31.75
CA THR A 249 22.45 7.35 31.32
C THR A 249 23.07 6.75 30.05
N ASP A 250 23.14 5.42 29.96
CA ASP A 250 23.61 4.70 28.79
C ASP A 250 22.74 4.99 27.56
N ALA A 251 21.41 5.05 27.73
CA ALA A 251 20.48 5.42 26.66
C ALA A 251 20.75 6.85 26.16
N SER A 252 20.80 7.84 27.05
CA SER A 252 21.08 9.24 26.68
C SER A 252 22.45 9.41 26.02
N LEU A 253 23.47 8.69 26.52
CA LEU A 253 24.81 8.72 25.96
C LEU A 253 24.85 8.07 24.56
N SER A 254 24.14 6.95 24.37
CA SER A 254 24.01 6.29 23.06
C SER A 254 23.34 7.23 22.05
N CYS A 255 22.24 7.87 22.43
CA CYS A 255 21.57 8.87 21.60
C CYS A 255 22.50 10.03 21.21
N SER A 256 23.24 10.58 22.18
CA SER A 256 24.16 11.70 21.92
C SER A 256 25.31 11.31 20.98
N LYS A 257 25.90 10.12 21.19
CA LYS A 257 26.95 9.59 20.31
C LYS A 257 26.43 9.32 18.90
N ALA A 258 25.24 8.74 18.80
CA ALA A 258 24.61 8.47 17.52
C ALA A 258 24.31 9.77 16.76
N GLU A 259 23.85 10.81 17.45
CA GLU A 259 23.65 12.13 16.85
C GLU A 259 24.96 12.72 16.31
N GLU A 260 26.05 12.67 17.09
CA GLU A 260 27.37 13.14 16.63
C GLU A 260 27.89 12.34 15.42
N GLU A 261 27.73 11.01 15.44
CA GLU A 261 28.13 10.14 14.33
C GLU A 261 27.34 10.44 13.05
N ILE A 262 26.01 10.60 13.16
CA ILE A 262 25.15 10.95 12.01
C ILE A 262 25.50 12.33 11.47
N MET A 263 25.77 13.29 12.37
CA MET A 263 26.14 14.66 11.98
C MET A 263 27.51 14.75 11.32
N SER A 264 28.47 13.92 11.73
CA SER A 264 29.83 13.89 11.18
C SER A 264 29.96 13.03 9.93
N THR A 265 29.06 12.07 9.70
CA THR A 265 29.12 11.15 8.55
C THR A 265 28.07 11.46 7.50
N TRP A 266 26.81 11.10 7.76
CA TRP A 266 25.70 11.25 6.82
C TRP A 266 25.46 12.73 6.51
N TYR A 267 25.27 13.57 7.53
CA TYR A 267 24.95 14.98 7.30
C TYR A 267 26.07 15.72 6.59
N GLN A 268 27.35 15.45 6.92
CA GLN A 268 28.49 16.01 6.18
C GLN A 268 28.48 15.60 4.70
N ARG A 269 28.23 14.33 4.38
CA ARG A 269 28.13 13.89 2.98
C ARG A 269 27.00 14.58 2.24
N VAL A 270 25.88 14.82 2.91
CA VAL A 270 24.76 15.58 2.34
C VAL A 270 25.18 17.03 2.10
N THR A 271 25.81 17.71 3.06
CA THR A 271 26.27 19.10 2.87
C THR A 271 27.32 19.20 1.77
N ASP A 272 28.23 18.23 1.67
CA ASP A 272 29.25 18.17 0.61
C ASP A 272 28.61 18.02 -0.77
N LEU A 273 27.59 17.17 -0.88
CA LEU A 273 26.82 17.03 -2.13
C LEU A 273 26.25 18.37 -2.54
N PHE A 274 25.48 19.04 -1.66
CA PHE A 274 24.83 20.31 -1.98
C PHE A 274 25.76 21.53 -2.03
N SER A 275 27.05 21.36 -1.72
CA SER A 275 28.08 22.37 -1.93
C SER A 275 28.60 22.40 -3.37
N GLN A 276 28.32 21.37 -4.17
CA GLN A 276 28.73 21.28 -5.57
C GLN A 276 27.78 22.08 -6.48
N SER A 277 28.33 22.80 -7.46
CA SER A 277 27.56 23.62 -8.42
C SER A 277 26.60 22.80 -9.29
N ASP A 278 26.94 21.54 -9.51
CA ASP A 278 26.34 20.65 -10.51
C ASP A 278 25.00 20.06 -10.03
N VAL A 279 24.66 20.29 -8.75
CA VAL A 279 23.48 19.75 -8.07
C VAL A 279 22.19 20.40 -8.54
N LEU A 280 22.30 21.63 -9.04
CA LEU A 280 21.18 22.43 -9.56
C LEU A 280 21.03 22.29 -11.08
N ASP A 281 21.76 21.37 -11.73
CA ASP A 281 21.68 21.15 -13.16
C ASP A 281 20.25 20.80 -13.60
N GLY A 282 19.62 21.73 -14.32
CA GLY A 282 18.24 21.59 -14.78
C GLY A 282 17.17 22.12 -13.82
N VAL A 283 17.55 22.62 -12.63
CA VAL A 283 16.64 23.28 -11.69
C VAL A 283 16.61 24.77 -11.99
N LYS A 284 15.42 25.30 -12.30
CA LYS A 284 15.24 26.74 -12.52
C LYS A 284 15.20 27.48 -11.18
N LEU A 285 15.57 28.77 -11.20
CA LEU A 285 15.63 29.61 -10.00
C LEU A 285 14.27 29.74 -9.28
N ASP A 286 13.17 29.74 -10.04
CA ASP A 286 11.79 29.76 -9.52
C ASP A 286 11.36 28.44 -8.85
N GLN A 287 12.10 27.35 -9.07
CA GLN A 287 11.83 26.01 -8.53
C GLN A 287 12.77 25.61 -7.39
N LEU A 288 13.70 26.48 -7.01
CA LEU A 288 14.69 26.23 -5.98
C LEU A 288 14.04 25.93 -4.60
N GLU A 289 12.94 26.61 -4.30
CA GLU A 289 12.16 26.38 -3.07
C GLU A 289 11.51 24.98 -3.02
N PRO A 290 10.66 24.59 -4.00
CA PRO A 290 10.17 23.22 -4.10
C PRO A 290 11.27 22.15 -4.07
N PHE A 291 12.41 22.42 -4.71
CA PHE A 291 13.55 21.52 -4.73
C PHE A 291 14.11 21.27 -3.32
N TYR A 292 14.46 22.34 -2.58
CA TYR A 292 14.97 22.17 -1.21
C TYR A 292 13.92 21.64 -0.23
N ASN A 293 12.63 21.89 -0.47
CA ASN A 293 11.56 21.26 0.30
C ASN A 293 11.53 19.74 0.06
N CYS A 294 11.71 19.28 -1.18
CA CYS A 294 11.86 17.85 -1.47
C CYS A 294 13.07 17.25 -0.73
N VAL A 295 14.22 17.93 -0.75
CA VAL A 295 15.42 17.52 0.02
C VAL A 295 15.10 17.38 1.51
N ALA A 296 14.49 18.41 2.10
CA ALA A 296 14.15 18.42 3.52
C ALA A 296 13.19 17.29 3.89
N VAL A 297 12.16 17.04 3.07
CA VAL A 297 11.21 15.93 3.27
C VAL A 297 11.90 14.58 3.15
N LEU A 298 12.77 14.40 2.16
CA LEU A 298 13.49 13.14 1.98
C LEU A 298 14.42 12.84 3.17
N MET A 299 15.20 13.83 3.61
CA MET A 299 16.04 13.71 4.80
C MET A 299 15.21 13.42 6.06
N SER A 300 14.10 14.13 6.24
CA SER A 300 13.17 13.94 7.36
C SER A 300 12.64 12.50 7.40
N ASN A 301 12.22 11.96 6.25
CA ASN A 301 11.74 10.59 6.16
C ASN A 301 12.81 9.56 6.54
N GLN A 302 14.06 9.76 6.11
CA GLN A 302 15.17 8.86 6.48
C GLN A 302 15.45 8.86 7.98
N LEU A 303 15.42 10.03 8.62
CA LEU A 303 15.60 10.14 10.08
C LEU A 303 14.42 9.49 10.81
N LYS A 304 13.19 9.74 10.38
CA LYS A 304 11.99 9.11 10.97
C LYS A 304 12.01 7.59 10.85
N GLU A 305 12.42 7.05 9.70
CA GLU A 305 12.56 5.61 9.49
C GLU A 305 13.59 4.99 10.44
N LEU A 306 14.75 5.65 10.62
CA LEU A 306 15.78 5.21 11.57
C LEU A 306 15.25 5.19 13.01
N LEU A 307 14.59 6.26 13.45
CA LEU A 307 14.06 6.38 14.81
C LEU A 307 12.91 5.39 15.07
N GLN A 308 12.01 5.23 14.10
CA GLN A 308 10.95 4.24 14.15
C GLN A 308 11.53 2.83 14.27
N ARG A 309 12.47 2.46 13.39
CA ARG A 309 13.09 1.13 13.43
C ARG A 309 13.84 0.88 14.73
N THR A 310 14.54 1.88 15.26
CA THR A 310 15.22 1.76 16.56
C THR A 310 14.21 1.50 17.68
N THR A 311 13.08 2.20 17.66
CA THR A 311 11.99 2.00 18.62
C THR A 311 11.40 0.59 18.51
N GLU A 312 11.13 0.12 17.30
CA GLU A 312 10.60 -1.23 17.06
C GLU A 312 11.57 -2.32 17.53
N VAL A 313 12.88 -2.17 17.26
CA VAL A 313 13.91 -3.11 17.72
C VAL A 313 14.01 -3.11 19.25
N PHE A 314 13.91 -1.93 19.88
CA PHE A 314 13.91 -1.82 21.34
C PHE A 314 12.68 -2.48 21.97
N VAL A 315 11.48 -2.27 21.43
CA VAL A 315 10.25 -2.92 21.92
C VAL A 315 10.33 -4.44 21.77
N LYS A 316 10.86 -4.93 20.63
CA LYS A 316 11.08 -6.37 20.40
C LYS A 316 12.05 -7.01 21.39
N LEU A 317 12.91 -6.23 22.06
CA LEU A 317 13.78 -6.75 23.11
C LEU A 317 12.99 -7.33 24.30
N PHE A 318 11.76 -6.85 24.50
CA PHE A 318 10.86 -7.25 25.58
C PHE A 318 9.81 -8.29 25.15
N ASP A 319 10.05 -8.97 24.02
CA ASP A 319 9.18 -10.06 23.57
C ASP A 319 9.22 -11.23 24.59
N PRO A 320 8.07 -11.68 25.13
CA PRO A 320 8.01 -12.78 26.08
C PRO A 320 8.59 -14.10 25.56
N GLU A 321 8.63 -14.28 24.23
CA GLU A 321 9.18 -15.47 23.56
C GLU A 321 10.71 -15.45 23.47
N ASP A 322 11.35 -14.26 23.38
CA ASP A 322 12.81 -14.11 23.32
C ASP A 322 13.40 -13.51 24.60
N ARG A 323 13.33 -14.30 25.68
CA ARG A 323 13.89 -13.91 26.98
C ARG A 323 15.42 -13.81 26.98
N SER A 324 16.09 -14.36 25.96
CA SER A 324 17.54 -14.51 25.93
C SER A 324 18.29 -13.18 25.80
N ARG A 325 17.63 -12.11 25.36
CA ARG A 325 18.23 -10.79 25.08
C ARG A 325 17.80 -9.69 26.06
N LEU A 326 16.80 -9.97 26.91
CA LEU A 326 16.27 -9.05 27.91
C LEU A 326 17.36 -8.47 28.83
N PRO A 327 17.39 -7.15 29.07
CA PRO A 327 18.26 -6.55 30.07
C PRO A 327 17.98 -7.12 31.47
N LEU A 328 19.04 -7.33 32.25
CA LEU A 328 18.94 -7.77 33.63
C LEU A 328 19.07 -6.57 34.56
N PHE A 329 18.00 -6.24 35.27
CA PHE A 329 18.01 -5.16 36.24
C PHE A 329 18.41 -5.67 37.63
N LYS A 330 19.27 -4.91 38.31
CA LYS A 330 19.58 -5.15 39.72
C LYS A 330 18.43 -4.60 40.57
N MET A 331 17.89 -5.44 41.46
CA MET A 331 16.95 -5.01 42.50
C MET A 331 17.46 -5.49 43.85
N ASP A 332 17.46 -4.58 44.83
CA ASP A 332 17.79 -4.82 46.21
C ASP A 332 16.50 -4.89 47.03
N LEU A 333 16.41 -5.82 47.99
CA LEU A 333 15.29 -5.90 48.93
C LEU A 333 15.63 -5.03 50.15
N THR A 334 14.92 -3.92 50.29
CA THR A 334 15.08 -2.98 51.40
C THR A 334 13.96 -3.17 52.42
N PHE A 335 14.28 -2.95 53.70
CA PHE A 335 13.28 -2.94 54.76
C PHE A 335 13.11 -1.50 55.23
N ASP A 336 11.97 -0.89 54.86
CA ASP A 336 11.62 0.49 55.21
C ASP A 336 10.21 0.53 55.81
N GLU A 337 9.98 1.41 56.78
CA GLU A 337 8.69 1.56 57.48
C GLU A 337 8.01 0.24 57.93
N ASN A 338 8.79 -0.73 58.39
CA ASN A 338 8.33 -2.06 58.79
C ASN A 338 7.75 -2.94 57.64
N ARG A 339 8.07 -2.60 56.39
CA ARG A 339 7.69 -3.35 55.17
C ARG A 339 8.94 -3.73 54.37
N MET A 340 8.91 -4.91 53.77
CA MET A 340 9.92 -5.31 52.78
C MET A 340 9.49 -4.78 51.42
N GLU A 341 10.33 -3.95 50.80
CA GLU A 341 10.08 -3.33 49.51
C GLU A 341 11.29 -3.53 48.58
N PHE A 342 11.04 -3.58 47.27
CA PHE A 342 12.12 -3.66 46.28
C PHE A 342 12.59 -2.26 45.91
N TYR A 343 13.91 -2.07 45.89
CA TYR A 343 14.58 -0.88 45.39
C TYR A 343 15.48 -1.24 44.21
N PRO A 344 15.34 -0.61 43.03
CA PRO A 344 14.27 0.32 42.65
C PRO A 344 12.89 -0.35 42.61
N SER A 345 11.83 0.46 42.72
CA SER A 345 10.45 -0.04 42.62
C SER A 345 10.13 -0.50 41.20
N LEU A 346 9.07 -1.31 41.03
CA LEU A 346 8.59 -1.69 39.69
C LEU A 346 8.23 -0.46 38.82
N GLN A 347 7.73 0.60 39.45
CA GLN A 347 7.41 1.85 38.76
C GLN A 347 8.66 2.57 38.27
N ASP A 348 9.74 2.58 39.06
CA ASP A 348 11.03 3.16 38.65
C ASP A 348 11.65 2.41 37.46
N LEU A 349 11.46 1.09 37.42
CA LEU A 349 11.89 0.24 36.30
C LEU A 349 11.08 0.51 35.04
N GLU A 350 9.74 0.57 35.17
CA GLU A 350 8.86 0.94 34.05
C GLU A 350 9.26 2.32 33.50
N GLU A 351 9.46 3.30 34.37
CA GLU A 351 9.88 4.64 33.98
C GLU A 351 11.26 4.62 33.29
N ALA A 352 12.21 3.80 33.77
CA ALA A 352 13.51 3.65 33.15
C ALA A 352 13.45 3.05 31.74
N ILE A 353 12.56 2.08 31.52
CA ILE A 353 12.35 1.47 30.19
C ILE A 353 11.65 2.46 29.25
N LEU A 354 10.59 3.12 29.72
CA LEU A 354 9.84 4.09 28.92
C LEU A 354 10.69 5.33 28.57
N PHE A 355 11.59 5.73 29.46
CA PHE A 355 12.53 6.82 29.24
C PHE A 355 13.39 6.60 27.99
N VAL A 356 13.76 5.36 27.65
CA VAL A 356 14.53 5.07 26.44
C VAL A 356 13.76 5.44 25.18
N VAL A 357 12.45 5.16 25.13
CA VAL A 357 11.60 5.55 24.00
C VAL A 357 11.53 7.06 23.87
N ASP A 358 11.47 7.77 25.01
CA ASP A 358 11.49 9.24 25.03
C ASP A 358 12.84 9.80 24.57
N CYS A 359 13.96 9.20 24.97
CA CYS A 359 15.29 9.55 24.46
C CYS A 359 15.39 9.39 22.94
N ILE A 360 14.93 8.26 22.39
CA ILE A 360 14.91 8.03 20.94
C ILE A 360 14.06 9.12 20.26
N GLY A 361 12.87 9.43 20.80
CA GLY A 361 12.00 10.48 20.28
C GLY A 361 12.60 11.89 20.30
N GLN A 362 13.49 12.18 21.25
CA GLN A 362 14.17 13.48 21.38
C GLN A 362 15.49 13.56 20.58
N THR A 363 15.95 12.45 20.00
CA THR A 363 17.20 12.41 19.23
C THR A 363 16.99 13.06 17.86
N LEU A 364 18.02 13.76 17.34
CA LEU A 364 18.05 14.35 15.98
C LEU A 364 17.00 15.44 15.69
N GLN A 365 16.37 16.03 16.71
CA GLN A 365 15.34 17.06 16.54
C GLN A 365 15.90 18.42 16.07
N ASN A 366 17.21 18.64 16.21
CA ASN A 366 17.86 19.92 15.90
C ASN A 366 18.66 19.91 14.60
N VAL A 367 18.53 18.87 13.77
CA VAL A 367 19.24 18.78 12.50
C VAL A 367 18.69 19.84 11.54
N ARG A 368 19.56 20.68 10.98
CA ARG A 368 19.15 21.77 10.08
C ARG A 368 18.77 21.25 8.71
N THR A 369 17.85 21.95 8.05
CA THR A 369 17.61 21.75 6.61
C THR A 369 18.84 22.23 5.82
N ILE A 370 19.12 21.60 4.67
CA ILE A 370 20.23 22.03 3.80
C ILE A 370 20.07 23.47 3.35
N ARG A 371 18.84 23.92 3.08
CA ARG A 371 18.57 25.31 2.78
C ARG A 371 18.96 26.24 3.92
N ALA A 372 18.55 25.94 5.16
CA ALA A 372 18.92 26.74 6.32
C ALA A 372 20.43 26.72 6.57
N TRP A 373 21.09 25.59 6.33
CA TRP A 373 22.55 25.50 6.41
C TRP A 373 23.23 26.42 5.37
N LEU A 374 22.78 26.41 4.12
CA LEU A 374 23.30 27.27 3.05
C LEU A 374 23.04 28.77 3.29
N THR A 375 21.88 29.14 3.82
CA THR A 375 21.48 30.54 4.01
C THR A 375 21.81 31.09 5.40
N GLY A 376 22.37 30.28 6.30
CA GLY A 376 22.57 30.64 7.71
C GLY A 376 21.27 30.76 8.51
N GLY A 377 20.17 30.17 8.02
CA GLY A 377 18.89 30.11 8.72
C GLY A 377 18.84 29.08 9.86
N THR A 378 17.68 28.98 10.51
CA THR A 378 17.43 28.13 11.69
C THR A 378 16.44 27.00 11.46
N ALA A 379 15.89 26.84 10.25
CA ALA A 379 14.89 25.81 9.97
C ALA A 379 15.48 24.39 10.11
N THR A 380 14.83 23.57 10.94
CA THR A 380 15.21 22.18 11.23
C THR A 380 14.39 21.18 10.40
N LEU A 381 14.92 19.97 10.29
CA LEU A 381 14.23 18.82 9.71
C LEU A 381 13.14 18.35 10.66
N ASP A 382 12.09 17.78 10.08
CA ASP A 382 11.05 17.10 10.84
C ASP A 382 11.53 15.67 11.13
N ALA A 383 12.11 15.46 12.30
CA ALA A 383 12.52 14.14 12.78
C ALA A 383 11.55 13.59 13.85
N GLU A 384 10.36 14.17 13.99
CA GLU A 384 9.44 13.79 15.06
C GLU A 384 8.91 12.37 14.81
N LEU A 385 9.07 11.52 15.83
CA LEU A 385 8.55 10.16 15.84
C LEU A 385 7.02 10.21 15.82
N PRO A 386 6.34 9.48 14.91
CA PRO A 386 4.88 9.55 14.83
C PRO A 386 4.21 9.18 16.15
N ALA A 387 3.23 9.99 16.58
CA ALA A 387 2.56 9.83 17.87
C ALA A 387 1.98 8.41 18.08
N HIS A 388 1.44 7.80 17.03
CA HIS A 388 0.89 6.44 17.09
C HIS A 388 1.98 5.39 17.38
N THR A 389 3.20 5.56 16.86
CA THR A 389 4.34 4.67 17.11
C THR A 389 4.80 4.78 18.56
N VAL A 390 4.90 6.00 19.09
CA VAL A 390 5.28 6.22 20.51
C VAL A 390 4.23 5.63 21.44
N GLN A 391 2.94 5.86 21.17
CA GLN A 391 1.85 5.29 21.96
C GLN A 391 1.83 3.76 21.90
N TRP A 392 2.02 3.18 20.71
CA TRP A 392 2.15 1.73 20.54
C TRP A 392 3.33 1.17 21.36
N ALA A 393 4.51 1.78 21.26
CA ALA A 393 5.70 1.33 21.97
C ALA A 393 5.49 1.37 23.49
N LYS A 394 5.02 2.50 24.03
CA LYS A 394 4.76 2.65 25.47
C LYS A 394 3.67 1.69 25.98
N SER A 395 2.60 1.50 25.22
CA SER A 395 1.51 0.58 25.60
C SER A 395 1.93 -0.88 25.54
N THR A 396 2.85 -1.24 24.64
CA THR A 396 3.39 -2.60 24.52
C THR A 396 4.35 -2.90 25.67
N LEU A 397 5.30 -1.97 25.94
CA LEU A 397 6.28 -2.10 27.02
C LEU A 397 5.65 -2.15 28.43
N ARG A 398 4.48 -1.55 28.62
CA ARG A 398 3.72 -1.65 29.88
C ARG A 398 3.04 -2.99 30.11
N LYS A 399 2.80 -3.74 29.03
CA LYS A 399 2.10 -5.03 29.08
C LYS A 399 3.06 -6.21 29.14
N SER A 400 4.25 -6.06 28.53
CA SER A 400 5.38 -7.00 28.64
C SER A 400 5.97 -6.97 30.04
#